data_AF-A0A2V6H331-F1
#
_entry.id   AF-A0A2V6H331-F1
#
_cell.length_a   1.000
_cell.length_b   1.000
_cell.length_c   1.000
_cell.angle_alpha   90.00
_cell.angle_beta   90.00
_cell.angle_gamma   90.00
#
_symmetry.space_group_name_H-M   'P 1'
#
loop_
_entity.id
_entity.type
_entity.pdbx_description
1 polymer ?
#
loop_
_entity_poly.entity_id
_entity_poly.type
_entity_poly.pdbx_seq_one_letter_code
_entity_poly.pdbx_strand_id
1 'polypeptide(L)' 'LEILADNVRCTHGATSGQIDEDELFYLRTRGIPTKVAQRLLVTGFLDEVIRRLDHRAIAEHLHRLIEEKFSTQSAVDIRP' A
#
# COMPACT_ATOMS: atom_id res chain seq x y z
N LEU A 1 1.72 1.34 -24.59
CA LEU A 1 1.78 2.77 -24.97
C LEU A 1 1.78 2.81 -26.49
N GLU A 2 0.78 3.43 -27.11
CA GLU A 2 0.82 3.76 -28.55
C GLU A 2 1.20 5.22 -28.69
N ILE A 3 2.25 5.51 -29.47
CA ILE A 3 2.82 6.85 -29.64
C ILE A 3 2.90 7.14 -31.15
N LEU A 4 2.19 8.18 -31.61
CA LEU A 4 2.15 8.63 -33.01
C LEU A 4 2.90 9.96 -33.23
N ALA A 5 3.92 10.25 -32.42
CA ALA A 5 4.66 11.52 -32.44
C ALA A 5 6.18 11.31 -32.44
N ASP A 6 6.89 12.09 -33.26
CA ASP A 6 8.31 11.86 -33.58
C ASP A 6 9.32 12.36 -32.51
N ASN A 7 8.88 13.15 -31.52
CA ASN A 7 9.76 13.70 -30.48
C ASN A 7 9.11 13.68 -29.09
N VAL A 8 8.94 12.50 -28.51
CA VAL A 8 8.50 12.35 -27.10
C VAL A 8 9.45 11.45 -26.32
N ARG A 9 9.63 11.75 -25.03
CA ARG A 9 10.24 10.84 -24.06
C ARG A 9 9.13 10.34 -23.13
N CYS A 10 8.81 9.07 -23.22
CA CYS A 10 7.85 8.41 -22.34
C CYS A 10 8.57 7.32 -21.54
N THR A 11 8.44 7.36 -20.23
CA THR A 11 8.87 6.29 -19.32
C THR A 11 7.66 5.71 -18.62
N HIS A 12 7.66 4.41 -18.41
CA HIS A 12 6.69 3.71 -17.56
C HIS A 12 7.46 2.73 -16.68
N GLY A 13 6.97 2.54 -15.45
CA GLY A 13 7.52 1.59 -14.51
C GLY A 13 6.39 0.99 -13.71
N ALA A 14 6.46 -0.31 -13.48
CA ALA A 14 5.55 -1.04 -12.61
C ALA A 14 6.40 -1.95 -11.73
N THR A 15 6.09 -1.99 -10.45
CA THR A 15 6.74 -2.87 -9.47
C THR A 15 5.67 -3.65 -8.71
N SER A 16 5.99 -4.89 -8.39
CA SER A 16 5.16 -5.76 -7.57
C SER A 16 6.06 -6.48 -6.57
N GLY A 17 5.61 -6.62 -5.33
CA GLY A 17 6.37 -7.28 -4.28
C GLY A 17 5.48 -7.66 -3.11
N GLN A 18 6.02 -8.51 -2.23
CA GLN A 18 5.43 -8.81 -0.93
C GLN A 18 5.88 -7.77 0.10
N ILE A 19 5.30 -7.81 1.30
CA ILE A 19 5.79 -7.02 2.44
C ILE A 19 7.24 -7.41 2.74
N ASP A 20 8.10 -6.41 2.98
CA ASP A 20 9.49 -6.63 3.34
C ASP A 20 9.59 -7.34 4.71
N GLU A 21 10.26 -8.50 4.73
CA GLU A 21 10.38 -9.32 5.92
C GLU A 21 11.28 -8.69 6.99
N ASP A 22 12.28 -7.89 6.61
CA ASP A 22 13.18 -7.20 7.53
C ASP A 22 12.44 -6.04 8.21
N GLU A 23 11.62 -5.30 7.47
CA GLU A 23 10.74 -4.26 8.04
C GLU A 23 9.71 -4.87 9.01
N LEU A 24 9.09 -5.98 8.61
CA LEU A 24 8.15 -6.71 9.45
C LEU A 24 8.82 -7.25 10.72
N PHE A 25 10.01 -7.84 10.58
CA PHE A 25 10.81 -8.33 11.70
C PHE A 25 11.18 -7.19 12.64
N TYR A 26 11.65 -6.06 12.12
CA TYR A 26 11.99 -4.88 12.91
C TYR A 26 10.83 -4.42 13.79
N LEU A 27 9.64 -4.24 13.22
CA LEU A 27 8.45 -3.86 14.00
C LEU A 27 8.10 -4.90 15.06
N ARG A 28 8.21 -6.19 14.74
CA ARG A 28 7.94 -7.28 15.69
C ARG A 28 8.93 -7.31 16.85
N THR A 29 10.21 -7.02 16.63
CA THR A 29 11.20 -6.93 17.72
C THR A 29 10.91 -5.78 18.69
N ARG A 30 10.17 -4.77 18.25
CA ARG A 30 9.66 -3.68 19.10
C ARG A 30 8.37 -4.05 19.84
N GLY A 31 7.94 -5.31 19.78
CA GLY A 31 6.74 -5.81 20.46
C GLY A 31 5.43 -5.57 19.69
N ILE A 32 5.50 -5.13 18.43
CA ILE A 32 4.29 -4.89 17.63
C ILE A 32 3.77 -6.23 17.10
N PRO A 33 2.49 -6.58 17.33
CA PRO A 33 1.91 -7.81 16.81
C PRO A 33 1.97 -7.86 15.28
N THR A 34 2.21 -9.04 14.70
CA THR A 34 2.38 -9.21 13.24
C THR A 34 1.28 -8.56 12.42
N LYS A 35 -0.01 -8.75 12.80
CA LYS A 35 -1.15 -8.15 12.10
C LYS A 35 -1.12 -6.62 12.13
N VAL A 36 -0.71 -6.05 13.27
CA VAL A 36 -0.58 -4.59 13.43
C VAL A 36 0.59 -4.07 12.61
N ALA A 37 1.73 -4.77 12.62
CA ALA A 37 2.90 -4.40 11.83
C ALA A 37 2.60 -4.42 10.32
N GLN A 38 1.94 -5.47 9.81
CA GLN A 38 1.51 -5.54 8.41
C GLN A 38 0.56 -4.39 8.05
N ARG A 39 -0.43 -4.09 8.90
CA ARG A 39 -1.33 -2.96 8.67
C ARG A 39 -0.58 -1.63 8.64
N LEU A 40 0.39 -1.42 9.52
CA LEU A 40 1.21 -0.20 9.55
C LEU A 40 2.02 -0.03 8.26
N LEU A 41 2.69 -1.09 7.81
CA LEU A 41 3.51 -1.06 6.59
C LEU A 41 2.65 -0.74 5.36
N VAL A 42 1.52 -1.43 5.19
CA VAL A 42 0.64 -1.20 4.03
C VAL A 42 -0.02 0.18 4.10
N THR A 43 -0.46 0.61 5.29
CA THR A 43 -1.07 1.95 5.43
C THR A 43 -0.05 3.03 5.13
N GLY A 44 1.19 2.91 5.63
CA GLY A 44 2.26 3.86 5.33
C GLY A 44 2.60 3.94 3.84
N PHE A 45 2.65 2.78 3.16
CA PHE A 45 2.86 2.72 1.71
C PHE A 45 1.74 3.44 0.93
N LEU A 46 0.47 3.20 1.29
CA LEU A 46 -0.67 3.80 0.60
C LEU A 46 -0.87 5.28 0.94
N ASP A 47 -0.48 5.70 2.15
CA ASP A 47 -0.61 7.08 2.61
C ASP A 47 0.18 8.06 1.74
N GLU A 48 1.33 7.65 1.19
CA GLU A 48 2.11 8.48 0.27
C GLU A 48 1.29 8.88 -0.97
N VAL A 49 0.49 7.96 -1.50
CA VAL A 49 -0.37 8.20 -2.66
C VAL A 49 -1.61 9.00 -2.26
N ILE A 50 -2.24 8.65 -1.14
CA ILE A 50 -3.46 9.30 -0.64
C ILE A 50 -3.20 10.77 -0.31
N ARG A 51 -2.05 11.09 0.29
CA ARG A 51 -1.65 12.47 0.61
C ARG A 51 -1.50 13.39 -0.60
N ARG A 52 -1.35 12.84 -1.81
CA ARG A 52 -1.28 13.62 -3.06
C ARG A 52 -2.66 14.03 -3.57
N LEU A 53 -3.74 13.55 -2.95
CA LEU A 53 -5.10 13.92 -3.32
C LEU A 53 -5.47 15.26 -2.65
N ASP A 54 -5.82 16.24 -3.46
CA ASP A 54 -6.27 17.56 -2.98
C ASP A 54 -7.66 17.53 -2.33
N HIS A 55 -8.42 16.44 -2.53
CA HIS A 55 -9.79 16.32 -2.06
C HIS A 55 -9.90 15.53 -0.76
N ARG A 56 -10.00 16.24 0.37
CA ARG A 56 -10.06 15.67 1.72
C ARG A 56 -11.11 14.56 1.91
N ALA A 57 -12.34 14.75 1.42
CA ALA A 57 -13.38 13.72 1.61
C ALA A 57 -13.05 12.39 0.90
N ILE A 58 -12.32 12.44 -0.21
CA ILE A 58 -11.88 11.24 -0.94
C ILE A 58 -10.77 10.56 -0.14
N ALA A 59 -9.79 11.33 0.35
CA ALA A 59 -8.73 10.78 1.20
C ALA A 59 -9.31 10.09 2.45
N GLU A 60 -10.24 10.74 3.16
CA GLU A 60 -10.92 10.16 4.33
C GLU A 60 -11.76 8.92 3.97
N HIS A 61 -12.36 8.87 2.78
CA HIS A 61 -13.07 7.70 2.30
C HIS A 61 -12.12 6.54 2.00
N LEU A 62 -10.98 6.80 1.35
CA LEU A 62 -9.96 5.79 1.06
C LEU A 62 -9.34 5.22 2.34
N HIS A 63 -9.04 6.06 3.34
CA HIS A 63 -8.56 5.57 4.64
C HIS A 63 -9.56 4.62 5.31
N ARG A 64 -10.86 4.93 5.26
CA ARG A 64 -11.91 4.01 5.77
C ARG A 64 -11.92 2.68 5.02
N LEU A 65 -11.88 2.70 3.70
CA LEU A 65 -11.88 1.48 2.88
C LEU A 65 -10.66 0.60 3.16
N ILE A 66 -9.49 1.22 3.37
CA ILE A 66 -8.27 0.50 3.75
C ILE A 66 -8.44 -0.16 5.11
N GLU A 67 -8.92 0.58 6.12
CA GLU A 67 -9.14 0.03 7.46
C GLU A 67 -10.16 -1.11 7.45
N GLU A 68 -11.27 -0.97 6.72
CA GLU A 68 -12.28 -2.02 6.55
C GLU A 68 -11.69 -3.30 5.95
N LYS A 69 -10.83 -3.17 4.92
CA LYS A 69 -10.14 -4.33 4.34
C LYS A 69 -9.24 -5.04 5.35
N PHE A 70 -8.54 -4.32 6.21
CA PHE A 70 -7.71 -4.93 7.26
C PHE A 70 -8.51 -5.53 8.41
N SER A 71 -9.67 -4.95 8.76
CA SER A 71 -10.58 -5.51 9.77
C SER A 71 -11.18 -6.86 9.34
N THR A 72 -11.41 -7.03 8.03
CA THR A 72 -12.03 -8.23 7.45
C THR A 72 -11.01 -9.34 7.16
N GLN A 73 -9.71 -9.03 7.08
CA GLN A 73 -8.61 -9.96 6.75
C GLN A 73 -8.16 -10.89 7.88
N SER A 74 -9.01 -11.18 8.87
CA SER A 74 -8.79 -12.34 9.75
C SER A 74 -9.04 -13.68 9.02
N ALA A 75 -9.54 -13.66 7.77
CA ALA A 75 -9.90 -14.87 7.01
C ALA A 75 -9.46 -14.83 5.52
N VAL A 76 -8.31 -14.25 5.16
CA VAL A 76 -7.74 -14.44 3.81
C VAL A 76 -6.33 -14.99 3.94
N ASP A 77 -6.26 -16.30 4.12
CA ASP A 77 -5.08 -17.12 3.86
C ASP A 77 -4.86 -17.15 2.34
N ILE A 78 -3.98 -16.28 1.83
CA ILE A 78 -3.47 -16.41 0.47
C ILE A 78 -2.25 -17.35 0.54
N ARG A 79 -2.52 -18.65 0.38
CA ARG A 79 -1.54 -19.67 -0.01
C ARG A 79 -2.21 -20.63 -1.01
N PRO A 80 -1.47 -21.22 -1.95
CA PRO A 80 -0.35 -20.72 -2.75
C PRO A 80 -0.79 -20.12 -4.10
#